data_AF-A0A2N1MDV9-F1
#
_entry.id   AF-A0A2N1MDV9-F1
#
_cell.length_a   1.000
_cell.length_b   1.000
_cell.length_c   1.000
_cell.angle_alpha   90.00
_cell.angle_beta   90.00
_cell.angle_gamma   90.00
#
_symmetry.space_group_name_H-M   'P 1'
#
loop_
_entity.id
_entity.type
_entity.pdbx_description
1 polymer ?
#
loop_
_entity_poly.entity_id
_entity_poly.type
_entity_poly.pdbx_seq_one_letter_code
_entity_poly.pdbx_strand_id
1 'polypeptide(L)'
;MLSRDFFQEVESSFLNGQSFVIHGPYQSGKSTFLFHLRTSFIGKSLDFAHLSMPSVQGSILTNVRAGFYNYMSLILFKETLDEAKTFARIYELNVPLYILIDEFQYIFTNPKLCDVAKHFFREISNAMNIRYVAVGTFKLVDLKKSDSDEELISPFNKALFKQMPMFSIQEMGQLFDQYQSDFDRDGVLPDLRVQIIKESCGHPASFMVLLKLYYDLRPTVKQWAKFLQENLEKMDDNEKEYVRELTENMTDRWDMALNDLTTLEDIDKKLLNIGILYIMDSNLVGFTSCIILRVCINALFPTPSKRLSRDEVPRDPVDLLVLGLKYIDPRIITDKRAKNTHGPRERAMQASLFSIFNGLLPKPEMMCLLELKSSGKHLLDLMITDGDQNLIAYSLKCDVTSKSKLEGAFKQADVYAKYFEMEIYLVDFFPDNHNLSLYDIPSDIQNIILISVKHNDKCTQFVIQSPTHEILERTVTIEL
;
A
#
# COMPACT_ATOMS: atom_id res chain seq x y z
N MET A 1 21.23 -6.32 -17.61
CA MET A 1 21.02 -5.93 -16.20
C MET A 1 21.12 -4.42 -16.15
N LEU A 2 20.07 -3.77 -15.69
CA LEU A 2 19.96 -2.32 -15.69
C LEU A 2 20.96 -1.67 -14.75
N SER A 3 21.76 -0.78 -15.32
CA SER A 3 22.67 0.14 -14.63
C SER A 3 21.84 1.16 -13.85
N ARG A 4 21.29 0.75 -12.72
CA ARG A 4 20.58 1.65 -11.83
C ARG A 4 21.59 2.46 -11.03
N ASP A 5 21.56 3.78 -11.13
CA ASP A 5 22.53 4.66 -10.44
C ASP A 5 22.60 4.35 -8.94
N PHE A 6 21.44 4.13 -8.30
CA PHE A 6 21.37 3.75 -6.90
C PHE A 6 22.11 2.42 -6.60
N PHE A 7 21.98 1.40 -7.45
CA PHE A 7 22.67 0.13 -7.24
C PHE A 7 24.17 0.26 -7.45
N GLN A 8 24.61 1.01 -8.46
CA GLN A 8 26.03 1.26 -8.72
C GLN A 8 26.68 2.07 -7.61
N GLU A 9 26.02 3.11 -7.14
CA GLU A 9 26.50 3.96 -6.05
C GLU A 9 26.66 3.15 -4.76
N VAL A 10 25.65 2.34 -4.39
CA VAL A 10 25.71 1.51 -3.20
C VAL A 10 26.76 0.40 -3.35
N GLU A 11 26.80 -0.31 -4.49
CA GLU A 11 27.78 -1.38 -4.71
C GLU A 11 29.22 -0.85 -4.67
N SER A 12 29.51 0.24 -5.38
CA SER A 12 30.86 0.84 -5.40
C SER A 12 31.29 1.31 -4.01
N SER A 13 30.41 1.99 -3.29
CA SER A 13 30.68 2.46 -1.93
C SER A 13 30.87 1.29 -0.96
N PHE A 14 30.07 0.22 -1.10
CA PHE A 14 30.17 -0.97 -0.25
C PHE A 14 31.50 -1.71 -0.45
N LEU A 15 31.93 -1.83 -1.70
CA LEU A 15 33.25 -2.38 -2.05
C LEU A 15 34.41 -1.49 -1.55
N ASN A 16 34.17 -0.21 -1.29
CA ASN A 16 35.13 0.73 -0.72
C ASN A 16 35.08 0.85 0.81
N GLY A 17 34.26 0.06 1.50
CA GLY A 17 34.25 0.00 2.98
C GLY A 17 33.00 0.52 3.67
N GLN A 18 32.04 1.06 2.92
CA GLN A 18 30.84 1.67 3.49
C GLN A 18 29.75 0.63 3.77
N SER A 19 29.28 0.49 5.02
CA SER A 19 28.10 -0.36 5.30
C SER A 19 26.79 0.38 5.02
N PHE A 20 25.70 -0.35 4.78
CA PHE A 20 24.40 0.23 4.45
C PHE A 20 23.26 -0.42 5.22
N VAL A 21 22.28 0.41 5.58
CA VAL A 21 20.93 -0.02 5.96
C VAL A 21 19.95 0.56 4.95
N ILE A 22 19.37 -0.28 4.11
CA ILE A 22 18.48 0.14 3.03
C ILE A 22 17.03 -0.19 3.41
N HIS A 23 16.21 0.84 3.53
CA HIS A 23 14.80 0.68 3.89
C HIS A 23 13.88 1.03 2.72
N GLY A 24 12.72 0.41 2.65
CA GLY A 24 11.70 0.74 1.66
C GLY A 24 10.46 -0.12 1.81
N PRO A 25 9.41 0.09 1.00
CA PRO A 25 8.24 -0.79 1.03
C PRO A 25 8.66 -2.21 0.61
N TYR A 26 7.85 -3.22 0.92
CA TYR A 26 8.07 -4.56 0.36
C TYR A 26 8.14 -4.49 -1.15
N GLN A 27 8.80 -5.47 -1.77
CA GLN A 27 8.82 -5.62 -3.21
C GLN A 27 9.44 -4.45 -4.01
N SER A 28 10.09 -3.49 -3.34
CA SER A 28 10.87 -2.41 -3.98
C SER A 28 12.18 -2.86 -4.64
N GLY A 29 12.41 -4.16 -4.78
CA GLY A 29 13.64 -4.73 -5.35
C GLY A 29 14.84 -4.82 -4.39
N LYS A 30 14.63 -4.69 -3.07
CA LYS A 30 15.69 -4.83 -2.04
C LYS A 30 16.35 -6.21 -2.03
N SER A 31 15.56 -7.27 -1.96
CA SER A 31 16.09 -8.66 -2.01
C SER A 31 16.71 -8.96 -3.38
N THR A 32 16.15 -8.40 -4.47
CA THR A 32 16.76 -8.47 -5.81
C THR A 32 18.12 -7.77 -5.84
N PHE A 33 18.28 -6.64 -5.15
CA PHE A 33 19.55 -5.96 -5.01
C PHE A 33 20.56 -6.77 -4.20
N LEU A 34 20.15 -7.41 -3.10
CA LEU A 34 21.02 -8.34 -2.38
C LEU A 34 21.44 -9.53 -3.24
N PHE A 35 20.53 -10.07 -4.05
CA PHE A 35 20.83 -11.11 -5.02
C PHE A 35 21.85 -10.63 -6.06
N HIS A 36 21.70 -9.41 -6.58
CA HIS A 36 22.68 -8.77 -7.46
C HIS A 36 24.08 -8.71 -6.80
N LEU A 37 24.18 -8.17 -5.58
CA LEU A 37 25.44 -8.12 -4.84
C LEU A 37 26.06 -9.50 -4.68
N ARG A 38 25.26 -10.51 -4.29
CA ARG A 38 25.70 -11.90 -4.19
C ARG A 38 26.30 -12.41 -5.50
N THR A 39 25.62 -12.19 -6.63
CA THR A 39 26.13 -12.63 -7.94
C THR A 39 27.42 -11.90 -8.34
N SER A 40 27.50 -10.60 -8.05
CA SER A 40 28.69 -9.78 -8.28
C SER A 40 29.88 -10.28 -7.45
N PHE A 41 29.65 -10.65 -6.18
CA PHE A 41 30.69 -11.15 -5.29
C PHE A 41 31.21 -12.52 -5.70
N ILE A 42 30.33 -13.41 -6.16
CA ILE A 42 30.73 -14.70 -6.76
C ILE A 42 31.63 -14.44 -7.98
N GLY A 43 31.24 -13.52 -8.87
CA GLY A 43 32.03 -13.19 -10.06
C GLY A 43 33.39 -12.53 -9.75
N LYS A 44 33.51 -11.88 -8.59
CA LYS A 44 34.74 -11.22 -8.11
C LYS A 44 35.54 -12.08 -7.10
N SER A 45 35.09 -13.29 -6.81
CA SER A 45 35.69 -14.19 -5.81
C SER A 45 35.87 -13.54 -4.42
N LEU A 46 34.87 -12.78 -3.96
CA LEU A 46 34.89 -12.14 -2.64
C LEU A 46 34.24 -13.03 -1.58
N ASP A 47 34.76 -13.01 -0.36
CA ASP A 47 34.18 -13.73 0.77
C ASP A 47 32.91 -13.03 1.26
N PHE A 48 31.78 -13.73 1.22
CA PHE A 48 30.51 -13.18 1.67
C PHE A 48 29.65 -14.19 2.42
N ALA A 49 28.79 -13.67 3.28
CA ALA A 49 27.72 -14.41 3.93
C ALA A 49 26.39 -13.74 3.60
N HIS A 50 25.36 -14.54 3.31
CA HIS A 50 24.00 -14.07 3.11
C HIS A 50 23.10 -14.71 4.15
N LEU A 51 22.42 -13.90 4.95
CA LEU A 51 21.42 -14.35 5.92
C LEU A 51 20.08 -13.66 5.71
N SER A 52 19.03 -14.35 6.14
CA SER A 52 17.67 -13.84 6.22
C SER A 52 17.24 -13.86 7.68
N MET A 53 16.89 -12.70 8.24
CA MET A 53 16.51 -12.57 9.66
C MET A 53 15.25 -13.34 10.08
N PRO A 54 14.25 -13.58 9.23
CA PRO A 54 13.18 -14.54 9.51
C PRO A 54 13.64 -15.94 9.94
N SER A 55 14.87 -16.34 9.57
CA SER A 55 15.44 -17.62 9.98
C SER A 55 15.79 -17.66 11.48
N VAL A 56 15.85 -16.49 12.15
CA VAL A 56 16.10 -16.36 13.60
C VAL A 56 14.79 -16.54 14.36
N GLN A 57 14.30 -17.78 14.40
CA GLN A 57 13.00 -18.12 14.97
C GLN A 57 13.04 -19.43 15.79
N GLY A 58 11.92 -19.75 16.45
CA GLY A 58 11.74 -21.03 17.15
C GLY A 58 12.76 -21.26 18.26
N SER A 59 13.50 -22.37 18.21
CA SER A 59 14.49 -22.76 19.23
C SER A 59 15.60 -21.75 19.45
N ILE A 60 15.92 -20.92 18.44
CA ILE A 60 16.88 -19.82 18.54
C ILE A 60 16.43 -18.77 19.54
N LEU A 61 15.12 -18.57 19.69
CA LEU A 61 14.54 -17.57 20.60
C LEU A 61 14.37 -18.09 22.03
N THR A 62 14.55 -19.40 22.29
CA THR A 62 14.45 -19.97 23.65
C THR A 62 15.55 -19.44 24.58
N ASN A 63 16.78 -19.30 24.05
CA ASN A 63 17.85 -18.52 24.67
C ASN A 63 18.39 -17.54 23.64
N VAL A 64 17.69 -16.40 23.50
CA VAL A 64 17.88 -15.43 22.41
C VAL A 64 19.35 -15.08 22.17
N ARG A 65 20.13 -14.79 23.23
CA ARG A 65 21.54 -14.38 23.08
C ARG A 65 22.39 -15.52 22.54
N ALA A 66 22.40 -16.67 23.21
CA ALA A 66 23.18 -17.81 22.77
C ALA A 66 22.74 -18.32 21.39
N GLY A 67 21.42 -18.40 21.17
CA GLY A 67 20.84 -18.80 19.90
C GLY A 67 21.24 -17.87 18.75
N PHE A 68 21.20 -16.56 18.97
CA PHE A 68 21.62 -15.57 17.98
C PHE A 68 23.09 -15.73 17.60
N TYR A 69 24.00 -15.84 18.57
CA TYR A 69 25.43 -16.02 18.28
C TYR A 69 25.73 -17.37 17.62
N ASN A 70 25.06 -18.45 18.04
CA ASN A 70 25.16 -19.74 17.36
C ASN A 70 24.71 -19.66 15.90
N TYR A 71 23.60 -18.94 15.63
CA TYR A 71 23.11 -18.72 14.27
C TYR A 71 24.08 -17.89 13.44
N MET A 72 24.54 -16.75 13.97
CA MET A 72 25.46 -15.85 13.27
C MET A 72 26.78 -16.56 12.95
N SER A 73 27.41 -17.20 13.93
CA SER A 73 28.65 -17.96 13.71
C SER A 73 28.47 -19.09 12.71
N LEU A 74 27.35 -19.81 12.74
CA LEU A 74 27.07 -20.86 11.76
C LEU A 74 26.95 -20.29 10.34
N ILE A 75 26.29 -19.14 10.16
CA ILE A 75 26.16 -18.54 8.84
C ILE A 75 27.51 -17.99 8.34
N LEU A 76 28.22 -17.24 9.19
CA LEU A 76 29.46 -16.55 8.84
C LEU A 76 30.65 -17.50 8.67
N PHE A 77 30.77 -18.51 9.54
CA PHE A 77 31.97 -19.35 9.66
C PHE A 77 31.71 -20.85 9.49
N LYS A 78 30.44 -21.28 9.34
CA LYS A 78 30.05 -22.71 9.29
C LYS A 78 30.33 -23.48 10.57
N GLU A 79 30.43 -22.79 11.69
CA GLU A 79 30.69 -23.34 13.02
C GLU A 79 29.77 -22.72 14.07
N THR A 80 29.32 -23.48 15.06
CA THR A 80 28.55 -22.92 16.19
C THR A 80 29.51 -22.46 17.28
N LEU A 81 29.63 -21.15 17.44
CA LEU A 81 30.49 -20.50 18.42
C LEU A 81 29.66 -19.72 19.43
N ASP A 82 30.17 -19.67 20.66
CA ASP A 82 29.68 -18.73 21.66
C ASP A 82 30.03 -17.28 21.27
N GLU A 83 29.48 -16.31 21.99
CA GLU A 83 29.68 -14.89 21.74
C GLU A 83 31.15 -14.47 21.69
N ALA A 84 31.94 -14.86 22.69
CA ALA A 84 33.33 -14.44 22.81
C ALA A 84 34.18 -14.99 21.66
N LYS A 85 33.99 -16.27 21.32
CA LYS A 85 34.67 -16.90 20.19
C LYS A 85 34.22 -16.34 18.84
N THR A 86 32.94 -16.00 18.71
CA THR A 86 32.41 -15.35 17.50
C THR A 86 33.14 -14.03 17.25
N PHE A 87 33.28 -13.17 18.27
CA PHE A 87 33.99 -11.91 18.11
C PHE A 87 35.49 -12.10 17.91
N ALA A 88 36.15 -12.98 18.67
CA ALA A 88 37.56 -13.30 18.45
C ALA A 88 37.81 -13.68 16.98
N ARG A 89 36.95 -14.53 16.41
CA ARG A 89 37.04 -14.94 15.02
C ARG A 89 36.83 -13.80 14.03
N ILE A 90 35.90 -12.90 14.31
CA ILE A 90 35.65 -11.69 13.52
C ILE A 90 36.88 -10.77 13.49
N TYR A 91 37.53 -10.56 14.64
CA TYR A 91 38.70 -9.69 14.75
C TYR A 91 39.98 -10.32 14.16
N GLU A 92 40.04 -11.64 14.02
CA GLU A 92 41.13 -12.38 13.35
C GLU A 92 41.03 -12.40 11.82
N LEU A 93 39.94 -11.89 11.23
CA LEU A 93 39.78 -11.86 9.78
C LEU A 93 40.86 -11.01 9.12
N ASN A 94 41.68 -11.62 8.27
CA ASN A 94 42.73 -10.93 7.49
C ASN A 94 42.24 -10.44 6.13
N VAL A 95 41.05 -10.88 5.71
CA VAL A 95 40.39 -10.49 4.45
C VAL A 95 38.99 -9.95 4.74
N PRO A 96 38.48 -8.99 3.95
CA PRO A 96 37.15 -8.46 4.15
C PRO A 96 36.05 -9.53 3.96
N LEU A 97 35.15 -9.62 4.94
CA LEU A 97 33.92 -10.42 4.88
C LEU A 97 32.71 -9.50 4.65
N TYR A 98 31.99 -9.75 3.55
CA TYR A 98 30.79 -8.99 3.19
C TYR A 98 29.52 -9.71 3.67
N ILE A 99 28.70 -9.04 4.46
CA ILE A 99 27.47 -9.62 5.03
C ILE A 99 26.26 -9.01 4.33
N LEU A 100 25.44 -9.84 3.72
CA LEU A 100 24.17 -9.48 3.10
C LEU A 100 23.04 -9.94 4.04
N ILE A 101 22.17 -9.02 4.45
CA ILE A 101 21.12 -9.29 5.45
C ILE A 101 19.77 -8.92 4.87
N ASP A 102 18.95 -9.93 4.61
CA ASP A 102 17.58 -9.74 4.15
C ASP A 102 16.59 -9.67 5.32
N GLU A 103 15.50 -8.93 5.09
CA GLU A 103 14.40 -8.74 6.04
C GLU A 103 14.86 -8.30 7.44
N PHE A 104 15.80 -7.35 7.51
CA PHE A 104 16.48 -6.97 8.75
C PHE A 104 15.56 -6.45 9.85
N GLN A 105 14.37 -5.93 9.51
CA GLN A 105 13.39 -5.46 10.50
C GLN A 105 12.89 -6.57 11.43
N TYR A 106 13.11 -7.84 11.12
CA TYR A 106 12.72 -8.95 11.99
C TYR A 106 13.46 -8.95 13.34
N ILE A 107 14.53 -8.17 13.50
CA ILE A 107 15.13 -7.92 14.83
C ILE A 107 14.13 -7.32 15.83
N PHE A 108 13.11 -6.60 15.34
CA PHE A 108 12.08 -5.98 16.17
C PHE A 108 10.99 -6.94 16.65
N THR A 109 10.98 -8.20 16.19
CA THR A 109 9.97 -9.19 16.60
C THR A 109 10.09 -9.57 18.07
N ASN A 110 11.27 -9.38 18.68
CA ASN A 110 11.53 -9.65 20.08
C ASN A 110 12.48 -8.57 20.66
N PRO A 111 12.15 -7.91 21.78
CA PRO A 111 13.01 -6.88 22.36
C PRO A 111 14.43 -7.36 22.67
N LYS A 112 14.58 -8.57 23.23
CA LYS A 112 15.90 -9.16 23.51
C LYS A 112 16.68 -9.45 22.23
N LEU A 113 15.99 -9.82 21.15
CA LEU A 113 16.63 -10.05 19.86
C LEU A 113 17.15 -8.72 19.28
N CYS A 114 16.35 -7.65 19.38
CA CYS A 114 16.75 -6.31 18.99
C CYS A 114 18.02 -5.88 19.75
N ASP A 115 18.06 -6.07 21.08
CA ASP A 115 19.20 -5.68 21.91
C ASP A 115 20.46 -6.49 21.57
N VAL A 116 20.33 -7.80 21.41
CA VAL A 116 21.45 -8.68 21.03
C VAL A 116 21.96 -8.34 19.62
N ALA A 117 21.07 -8.09 18.67
CA ALA A 117 21.44 -7.67 17.33
C ALA A 117 22.18 -6.32 17.36
N LYS A 118 21.65 -5.32 18.07
CA LYS A 118 22.32 -4.01 18.25
C LYS A 118 23.72 -4.18 18.83
N HIS A 119 23.88 -5.02 19.86
CA HIS A 119 25.18 -5.32 20.44
C HIS A 119 26.13 -5.93 19.40
N PHE A 120 25.70 -6.94 18.65
CA PHE A 120 26.50 -7.55 17.60
C PHE A 120 26.92 -6.54 16.52
N PHE A 121 25.98 -5.74 16.00
CA PHE A 121 26.29 -4.78 14.94
C PHE A 121 27.18 -3.63 15.42
N ARG A 122 27.09 -3.24 16.69
CA ARG A 122 28.03 -2.30 17.30
C ARG A 122 29.46 -2.85 17.30
N GLU A 123 29.62 -4.10 17.74
CA GLU A 123 30.93 -4.74 17.81
C GLU A 123 31.54 -4.97 16.43
N ILE A 124 30.78 -5.50 15.46
CA ILE A 124 31.34 -5.70 14.11
C ILE A 124 31.60 -4.38 13.39
N SER A 125 30.90 -3.30 13.75
CA SER A 125 31.21 -1.97 13.22
C SER A 125 32.59 -1.49 13.69
N ASN A 126 33.12 -2.00 14.81
CA ASN A 126 34.50 -1.72 15.23
C ASN A 126 35.54 -2.59 14.51
N ALA A 127 35.15 -3.74 13.95
CA ALA A 127 36.04 -4.57 13.15
C ALA A 127 36.35 -3.95 11.79
N MET A 128 37.63 -3.90 11.39
CA MET A 128 38.04 -3.27 10.12
C MET A 128 37.60 -4.06 8.87
N ASN A 129 37.47 -5.38 9.01
CA ASN A 129 37.29 -6.30 7.89
C ASN A 129 35.87 -6.86 7.76
N ILE A 130 34.88 -6.26 8.44
CA ILE A 130 33.47 -6.61 8.24
C ILE A 130 32.72 -5.42 7.64
N ARG A 131 31.89 -5.73 6.64
CA ARG A 131 31.02 -4.76 6.00
C ARG A 131 29.66 -5.42 5.81
N TYR A 132 28.58 -4.67 5.98
CA TYR A 132 27.25 -5.22 5.76
C TYR A 132 26.34 -4.33 4.92
N VAL A 133 25.43 -4.97 4.18
CA VAL A 133 24.23 -4.35 3.62
C VAL A 133 23.04 -5.07 4.23
N ALA A 134 22.29 -4.33 5.05
CA ALA A 134 21.04 -4.80 5.62
C ALA A 134 19.87 -4.16 4.89
N VAL A 135 18.91 -4.95 4.43
CA VAL A 135 17.70 -4.43 3.78
C VAL A 135 16.45 -4.80 4.56
N GLY A 136 15.44 -3.95 4.50
CA GLY A 136 14.17 -4.23 5.18
C GLY A 136 13.16 -3.12 5.02
N THR A 137 12.12 -3.15 5.84
CA THR A 137 11.02 -2.18 5.75
C THR A 137 11.39 -0.81 6.31
N PHE A 138 10.48 0.17 6.17
CA PHE A 138 10.60 1.47 6.83
C PHE A 138 10.74 1.40 8.36
N LYS A 139 10.40 0.27 9.02
CA LYS A 139 10.67 0.06 10.45
C LYS A 139 12.16 0.24 10.79
N LEU A 140 13.06 -0.02 9.85
CA LEU A 140 14.50 0.19 10.06
C LEU A 140 14.88 1.65 10.33
N VAL A 141 14.05 2.63 9.96
CA VAL A 141 14.29 4.05 10.31
C VAL A 141 14.29 4.26 11.82
N ASP A 142 13.59 3.42 12.59
CA ASP A 142 13.57 3.52 14.05
C ASP A 142 14.93 3.18 14.69
N LEU A 143 15.85 2.53 13.95
CA LEU A 143 17.25 2.39 14.38
C LEU A 143 18.01 3.72 14.43
N LYS A 144 17.52 4.76 13.75
CA LYS A 144 18.05 6.13 13.87
C LYS A 144 17.49 6.89 15.08
N LYS A 145 16.33 6.48 15.60
CA LYS A 145 15.61 7.21 16.66
C LYS A 145 15.99 6.78 18.06
N SER A 146 16.63 5.63 18.23
CA SER A 146 17.14 5.18 19.54
C SER A 146 18.29 6.03 20.08
N ASP A 147 18.65 7.11 19.39
CA ASP A 147 19.68 8.08 19.74
C ASP A 147 19.18 9.15 20.76
N SER A 148 17.97 9.02 21.31
CA SER A 148 17.54 9.88 22.43
C SER A 148 18.14 9.42 23.76
N ASP A 149 19.26 10.06 24.09
CA ASP A 149 19.68 10.58 25.40
C ASP A 149 20.69 9.84 26.32
N GLU A 150 21.16 8.61 26.07
CA GLU A 150 22.21 8.03 26.96
C GLU A 150 23.34 7.19 26.33
N GLU A 151 23.25 6.73 25.07
CA GLU A 151 24.34 5.96 24.43
C GLU A 151 25.08 6.79 23.36
N LEU A 152 26.29 7.27 23.69
CA LEU A 152 27.16 8.13 22.86
C LEU A 152 27.60 7.55 21.50
N ILE A 153 27.20 6.32 21.11
CA ILE A 153 27.61 5.68 19.87
C ILE A 153 26.45 4.81 19.33
N SER A 154 25.77 5.27 18.29
CA SER A 154 24.77 4.46 17.58
C SER A 154 25.38 3.12 17.14
N PRO A 155 24.73 1.96 17.39
CA PRO A 155 25.24 0.65 17.01
C PRO A 155 25.43 0.47 15.50
N PHE A 156 24.93 1.42 14.69
CA PHE A 156 25.02 1.45 13.24
C PHE A 156 25.72 2.73 12.73
N ASN A 157 26.54 3.39 13.55
CA ASN A 157 27.20 4.66 13.20
C ASN A 157 28.04 4.64 11.91
N LYS A 158 28.54 3.48 11.49
CA LYS A 158 29.26 3.29 10.23
C LYS A 158 28.36 2.93 9.04
N ALA A 159 27.06 2.75 9.23
CA ALA A 159 26.14 2.43 8.16
C ALA A 159 25.43 3.68 7.63
N LEU A 160 25.40 3.84 6.30
CA LEU A 160 24.56 4.83 5.67
C LEU A 160 23.15 4.27 5.52
N PHE A 161 22.19 5.02 6.03
CA PHE A 161 20.78 4.70 5.87
C PHE A 161 20.25 5.31 4.59
N LYS A 162 19.79 4.46 3.66
CA LYS A 162 19.22 4.89 2.39
C LYS A 162 17.81 4.37 2.22
N GLN A 163 16.94 5.20 1.65
CA GLN A 163 15.65 4.75 1.15
C GLN A 163 15.84 4.13 -0.23
N MET A 164 15.30 2.93 -0.45
CA MET A 164 15.21 2.33 -1.78
C MET A 164 14.29 3.21 -2.65
N PRO A 165 14.79 3.81 -3.75
CA PRO A 165 13.95 4.63 -4.59
C PRO A 165 12.96 3.76 -5.38
N MET A 166 11.87 4.37 -5.84
CA MET A 166 11.04 3.78 -6.91
C MET A 166 11.78 3.86 -8.24
N PHE A 167 11.40 3.01 -9.20
CA PHE A 167 11.92 3.10 -10.55
C PHE A 167 11.34 4.34 -11.25
N SER A 168 12.19 5.10 -11.90
CA SER A 168 11.78 6.20 -12.77
C SER A 168 11.16 5.66 -14.07
N ILE A 169 10.42 6.53 -14.77
CA ILE A 169 9.88 6.21 -16.10
C ILE A 169 11.00 5.77 -17.05
N GLN A 170 12.17 6.41 -16.97
CA GLN A 170 13.33 6.07 -17.80
C GLN A 170 13.88 4.67 -17.45
N GLU A 171 14.05 4.36 -16.16
CA GLU A 171 14.52 3.05 -15.70
C GLU A 171 13.53 1.93 -16.10
N MET A 172 12.22 2.18 -16.01
CA MET A 172 11.20 1.22 -16.48
C MET A 172 11.15 1.11 -18.01
N GLY A 173 11.40 2.21 -18.73
CA GLY A 173 11.57 2.20 -20.17
C GLY A 173 12.70 1.23 -20.57
N GLN A 174 13.84 1.33 -19.91
CA GLN A 174 14.96 0.43 -20.16
C GLN A 174 14.63 -1.03 -19.78
N LEU A 175 13.78 -1.29 -18.78
CA LEU A 175 13.33 -2.66 -18.44
C LEU A 175 12.55 -3.27 -19.58
N PHE A 176 11.68 -2.50 -20.22
CA PHE A 176 10.97 -2.95 -21.41
C PHE A 176 11.89 -3.19 -22.61
N ASP A 177 12.89 -2.33 -22.82
CA ASP A 177 13.87 -2.55 -23.89
C ASP A 177 14.64 -3.86 -23.68
N GLN A 178 15.01 -4.13 -22.43
CA GLN A 178 15.66 -5.38 -22.06
C GLN A 178 14.71 -6.58 -22.17
N TYR A 179 13.44 -6.43 -21.80
CA TYR A 179 12.43 -7.47 -22.01
C TYR A 179 12.25 -7.77 -23.51
N GLN A 180 12.24 -6.74 -24.36
CA GLN A 180 12.13 -6.90 -25.80
C GLN A 180 13.33 -7.65 -26.39
N SER A 181 14.55 -7.34 -25.92
CA SER A 181 15.77 -8.01 -26.38
C SER A 181 15.83 -9.47 -25.94
N ASP A 182 15.42 -9.74 -24.69
CA ASP A 182 15.72 -11.00 -24.02
C ASP A 182 14.58 -12.04 -24.16
N PHE A 183 13.32 -11.60 -24.32
CA PHE A 183 12.15 -12.48 -24.23
C PHE A 183 11.15 -12.35 -25.38
N ASP A 184 11.00 -11.15 -25.96
CA ASP A 184 9.92 -10.88 -26.91
C ASP A 184 10.34 -9.81 -27.92
N ARG A 185 10.80 -10.24 -29.11
CA ARG A 185 11.34 -9.32 -30.13
C ARG A 185 10.36 -8.24 -30.57
N ASP A 186 9.06 -8.54 -30.56
CA ASP A 186 8.02 -7.59 -30.94
C ASP A 186 7.78 -6.55 -29.83
N GLY A 187 8.19 -6.88 -28.60
CA GLY A 187 8.17 -6.00 -27.45
C GLY A 187 6.76 -5.66 -27.00
N VAL A 188 6.64 -4.50 -26.37
CA VAL A 188 5.35 -3.94 -25.93
C VAL A 188 5.08 -2.68 -26.72
N LEU A 189 3.86 -2.52 -27.24
CA LEU A 189 3.47 -1.32 -27.97
C LEU A 189 3.77 -0.05 -27.14
N PRO A 190 4.32 1.02 -27.72
CA PRO A 190 4.75 2.21 -26.97
C PRO A 190 3.67 2.79 -26.06
N ASP A 191 2.44 2.95 -26.56
CA ASP A 191 1.31 3.46 -25.78
C ASP A 191 0.96 2.56 -24.60
N LEU A 192 1.12 1.24 -24.76
CA LEU A 192 0.86 0.27 -23.70
C LEU A 192 2.00 0.22 -22.67
N ARG A 193 3.26 0.45 -23.09
CA ARG A 193 4.39 0.67 -22.18
C ARG A 193 4.10 1.83 -21.25
N VAL A 194 3.57 2.92 -21.78
CA VAL A 194 3.18 4.10 -20.98
C VAL A 194 2.09 3.74 -19.97
N GLN A 195 1.06 2.98 -20.37
CA GLN A 195 0.00 2.54 -19.43
C GLN A 195 0.57 1.65 -18.32
N ILE A 196 1.37 0.64 -18.65
CA ILE A 196 1.97 -0.27 -17.68
C ILE A 196 2.92 0.48 -16.72
N ILE A 197 3.74 1.42 -17.23
CA ILE A 197 4.61 2.27 -16.38
C ILE A 197 3.75 3.10 -15.43
N LYS A 198 2.73 3.77 -15.96
CA LYS A 198 1.82 4.59 -15.16
C LYS A 198 1.13 3.76 -14.08
N GLU A 199 0.64 2.58 -14.42
CA GLU A 199 -0.06 1.68 -13.49
C GLU A 199 0.86 1.03 -12.45
N SER A 200 2.11 0.73 -12.83
CA SER A 200 3.10 0.20 -11.88
C SER A 200 3.63 1.23 -10.89
N CYS A 201 3.50 2.54 -11.20
CA CYS A 201 3.94 3.64 -10.32
C CYS A 201 5.39 3.53 -9.85
N GLY A 202 6.29 3.01 -10.69
CA GLY A 202 7.69 2.83 -10.30
C GLY A 202 7.94 1.61 -9.40
N HIS A 203 6.92 0.82 -9.06
CA HIS A 203 7.05 -0.34 -8.19
C HIS A 203 7.43 -1.60 -9.00
N PRO A 204 8.59 -2.22 -8.75
CA PRO A 204 9.13 -3.23 -9.66
C PRO A 204 8.34 -4.55 -9.63
N ALA A 205 7.78 -4.99 -8.50
CA ALA A 205 6.93 -6.19 -8.51
C ALA A 205 5.62 -5.98 -9.27
N SER A 206 4.98 -4.82 -9.09
CA SER A 206 3.76 -4.47 -9.82
C SER A 206 4.05 -4.40 -11.32
N PHE A 207 5.17 -3.79 -11.69
CA PHE A 207 5.65 -3.77 -13.07
C PHE A 207 5.82 -5.18 -13.64
N MET A 208 6.48 -6.09 -12.92
CA MET A 208 6.68 -7.47 -13.38
C MET A 208 5.36 -8.24 -13.54
N VAL A 209 4.39 -8.03 -12.64
CA VAL A 209 3.05 -8.62 -12.74
C VAL A 209 2.32 -8.10 -13.99
N LEU A 210 2.29 -6.79 -14.19
CA LEU A 210 1.64 -6.18 -15.36
C LEU A 210 2.34 -6.59 -16.66
N LEU A 211 3.67 -6.66 -16.66
CA LEU A 211 4.45 -7.14 -17.80
C LEU A 211 4.15 -8.61 -18.13
N LYS A 212 4.00 -9.47 -17.11
CA LYS A 212 3.59 -10.87 -17.29
C LYS A 212 2.17 -10.97 -17.85
N LEU A 213 1.23 -10.19 -17.32
CA LEU A 213 -0.15 -10.15 -17.83
C LEU A 213 -0.19 -9.71 -19.30
N TYR A 214 0.63 -8.74 -19.68
CA TYR A 214 0.83 -8.39 -21.08
C TYR A 214 1.36 -9.56 -21.90
N TYR A 215 2.42 -10.23 -21.42
CA TYR A 215 3.05 -11.36 -22.11
C TYR A 215 2.05 -12.47 -22.42
N ASP A 216 1.25 -12.84 -21.41
CA ASP A 216 0.34 -13.97 -21.48
C ASP A 216 -0.89 -13.67 -22.37
N LEU A 217 -1.35 -12.41 -22.42
CA LEU A 217 -2.64 -12.06 -23.02
C LEU A 217 -2.55 -11.25 -24.32
N ARG A 218 -1.39 -10.68 -24.63
CA ARG A 218 -1.14 -9.81 -25.81
C ARG A 218 -2.22 -8.75 -26.08
N PRO A 219 -2.57 -7.94 -25.07
CA PRO A 219 -3.66 -6.99 -25.18
C PRO A 219 -3.31 -5.75 -26.01
N THR A 220 -4.27 -5.20 -26.73
CA THR A 220 -4.15 -3.83 -27.27
C THR A 220 -4.39 -2.79 -26.17
N VAL A 221 -4.00 -1.53 -26.40
CA VAL A 221 -4.22 -0.40 -25.46
C VAL A 221 -5.69 -0.29 -25.03
N LYS A 222 -6.64 -0.45 -25.97
CA LYS A 222 -8.08 -0.39 -25.68
C LYS A 222 -8.58 -1.57 -24.85
N GLN A 223 -7.91 -2.71 -24.94
CA GLN A 223 -8.27 -3.92 -24.21
C GLN A 223 -7.53 -4.03 -22.87
N TRP A 224 -6.47 -3.26 -22.64
CA TRP A 224 -5.64 -3.38 -21.44
C TRP A 224 -6.43 -3.28 -20.14
N ALA A 225 -7.19 -2.19 -19.97
CA ALA A 225 -8.08 -2.01 -18.83
C ALA A 225 -9.15 -3.12 -18.74
N LYS A 226 -9.65 -3.56 -19.91
CA LYS A 226 -10.63 -4.65 -20.00
C LYS A 226 -10.05 -5.99 -19.56
N PHE A 227 -8.79 -6.30 -19.86
CA PHE A 227 -8.17 -7.58 -19.47
C PHE A 227 -7.77 -7.62 -18.00
N LEU A 228 -7.35 -6.48 -17.43
CA LEU A 228 -7.19 -6.35 -15.98
C LEU A 228 -8.52 -6.62 -15.27
N GLN A 229 -9.62 -6.13 -15.84
CA GLN A 229 -10.98 -6.39 -15.38
C GLN A 229 -11.44 -7.83 -15.63
N GLU A 230 -11.23 -8.41 -16.82
CA GLU A 230 -11.68 -9.76 -17.20
C GLU A 230 -11.01 -10.87 -16.38
N ASN A 231 -9.76 -10.70 -15.95
CA ASN A 231 -9.12 -11.68 -15.06
C ASN A 231 -9.71 -11.67 -13.65
N LEU A 232 -10.28 -10.54 -13.21
CA LEU A 232 -11.13 -10.48 -12.01
C LEU A 232 -12.53 -11.05 -12.30
N GLU A 233 -13.06 -10.88 -13.52
CA GLU A 233 -14.37 -11.42 -13.90
C GLU A 233 -14.41 -12.95 -14.07
N LYS A 234 -13.26 -13.60 -14.34
CA LYS A 234 -13.10 -15.07 -14.37
C LYS A 234 -13.19 -15.72 -13.00
N MET A 235 -13.19 -14.93 -11.92
CA MET A 235 -13.44 -15.42 -10.58
C MET A 235 -14.89 -15.90 -10.45
N ASP A 236 -15.12 -16.99 -9.73
CA ASP A 236 -16.48 -17.42 -9.41
C ASP A 236 -17.14 -16.43 -8.42
N ASP A 237 -18.44 -16.59 -8.18
CA ASP A 237 -19.19 -15.64 -7.36
C ASP A 237 -18.72 -15.59 -5.90
N ASN A 238 -18.24 -16.71 -5.35
CA ASN A 238 -17.68 -16.76 -3.99
C ASN A 238 -16.33 -16.05 -3.95
N GLU A 239 -15.49 -16.26 -4.97
CA GLU A 239 -14.22 -15.57 -5.10
C GLU A 239 -14.40 -14.05 -5.25
N LYS A 240 -15.39 -13.63 -6.02
CA LYS A 240 -15.77 -12.21 -6.16
C LYS A 240 -16.32 -11.62 -4.87
N GLU A 241 -17.14 -12.36 -4.12
CA GLU A 241 -17.62 -11.93 -2.81
C GLU A 241 -16.45 -11.75 -1.84
N TYR A 242 -15.51 -12.69 -1.80
CA TYR A 242 -14.31 -12.59 -0.96
C TYR A 242 -13.45 -11.37 -1.33
N VAL A 243 -13.11 -11.16 -2.61
CA VAL A 243 -12.31 -9.99 -3.00
C VAL A 243 -13.06 -8.68 -2.72
N ARG A 244 -14.39 -8.66 -2.88
CA ARG A 244 -15.21 -7.50 -2.52
C ARG A 244 -15.11 -7.21 -1.02
N GLU A 245 -15.23 -8.21 -0.17
CA GLU A 245 -15.01 -8.07 1.28
C GLU A 245 -13.60 -7.54 1.59
N LEU A 246 -12.57 -7.99 0.85
CA LEU A 246 -11.21 -7.45 1.00
C LEU A 246 -11.12 -5.98 0.62
N THR A 247 -11.80 -5.54 -0.44
CA THR A 247 -11.82 -4.13 -0.84
C THR A 247 -12.56 -3.24 0.17
N GLU A 248 -13.47 -3.80 0.98
CA GLU A 248 -14.14 -3.05 2.06
C GLU A 248 -13.17 -2.67 3.18
N ASN A 249 -12.06 -3.42 3.35
CA ASN A 249 -11.09 -3.05 4.37
C ASN A 249 -10.48 -1.68 4.06
N MET A 250 -10.24 -1.36 2.78
CA MET A 250 -9.58 -0.12 2.30
C MET A 250 -8.36 0.31 3.15
N THR A 251 -7.80 -0.63 3.90
CA THR A 251 -6.59 -0.43 4.69
C THR A 251 -5.45 -0.88 3.82
N ASP A 252 -4.31 -0.21 3.97
CA ASP A 252 -3.07 -0.66 3.35
C ASP A 252 -2.71 -2.12 3.72
N ARG A 253 -3.31 -2.66 4.80
CA ARG A 253 -2.98 -3.98 5.39
C ARG A 253 -4.11 -4.60 6.21
N TRP A 254 -4.16 -5.93 6.24
CA TRP A 254 -4.96 -6.76 7.16
C TRP A 254 -4.22 -8.06 7.50
N ASP A 255 -4.66 -8.74 8.57
CA ASP A 255 -4.04 -9.98 9.02
C ASP A 255 -4.45 -11.19 8.15
N MET A 256 -3.50 -12.05 7.81
CA MET A 256 -3.68 -13.31 7.11
C MET A 256 -2.70 -14.33 7.67
N ALA A 257 -3.13 -15.57 7.88
CA ALA A 257 -2.30 -16.63 8.45
C ALA A 257 -1.25 -17.12 7.43
N LEU A 258 -0.12 -16.43 7.36
CA LEU A 258 0.96 -16.71 6.39
C LEU A 258 2.08 -17.58 6.98
N ASN A 259 1.98 -17.97 8.25
CA ASN A 259 2.99 -18.76 8.96
C ASN A 259 3.30 -20.12 8.30
N ASP A 260 2.33 -20.67 7.54
CA ASP A 260 2.51 -21.85 6.70
C ASP A 260 1.79 -21.65 5.35
N LEU A 261 2.55 -21.25 4.33
CA LEU A 261 2.03 -21.01 2.97
C LEU A 261 1.38 -22.25 2.33
N THR A 262 1.63 -23.47 2.84
CA THR A 262 0.96 -24.68 2.35
C THR A 262 -0.49 -24.75 2.81
N THR A 263 -0.81 -24.12 3.95
CA THR A 263 -2.14 -24.08 4.56
C THR A 263 -3.00 -22.90 4.11
N LEU A 264 -2.46 -21.97 3.33
CA LEU A 264 -3.24 -20.86 2.78
C LEU A 264 -4.44 -21.38 1.98
N GLU A 265 -5.56 -20.68 2.09
CA GLU A 265 -6.73 -20.94 1.27
C GLU A 265 -6.39 -20.78 -0.21
N ASP A 266 -6.99 -21.60 -1.07
CA ASP A 266 -6.67 -21.62 -2.50
C ASP A 266 -6.93 -20.27 -3.17
N ILE A 267 -7.93 -19.53 -2.67
CA ILE A 267 -8.24 -18.17 -3.12
C ILE A 267 -7.12 -17.19 -2.76
N ASP A 268 -6.58 -17.22 -1.54
CA ASP A 268 -5.49 -16.33 -1.13
C ASP A 268 -4.23 -16.61 -1.94
N LYS A 269 -3.91 -17.89 -2.15
CA LYS A 269 -2.81 -18.32 -3.04
C LYS A 269 -3.02 -17.75 -4.46
N LYS A 270 -4.23 -17.83 -4.99
CA LYS A 270 -4.59 -17.30 -6.32
C LYS A 270 -4.43 -15.77 -6.38
N LEU A 271 -4.91 -15.03 -5.38
CA LEU A 271 -4.79 -13.56 -5.33
C LEU A 271 -3.34 -13.09 -5.18
N LEU A 272 -2.53 -13.79 -4.39
CA LEU A 272 -1.08 -13.56 -4.29
C LEU A 272 -0.37 -13.85 -5.62
N ASN A 273 -0.71 -14.96 -6.28
CA ASN A 273 -0.12 -15.37 -7.57
C ASN A 273 -0.47 -14.42 -8.73
N ILE A 274 -1.68 -13.86 -8.73
CA ILE A 274 -2.12 -12.85 -9.72
C ILE A 274 -1.53 -11.48 -9.41
N GLY A 275 -1.02 -11.27 -8.18
CA GLY A 275 -0.46 -9.99 -7.74
C GLY A 275 -1.51 -8.97 -7.35
N ILE A 276 -2.71 -9.43 -6.96
CA ILE A 276 -3.75 -8.59 -6.35
C ILE A 276 -3.36 -8.24 -4.92
N LEU A 277 -2.91 -9.26 -4.18
CA LEU A 277 -2.43 -9.14 -2.81
C LEU A 277 -0.91 -9.23 -2.76
N TYR A 278 -0.34 -8.63 -1.71
CA TYR A 278 1.06 -8.76 -1.38
C TYR A 278 1.25 -8.99 0.12
N ILE A 279 2.31 -9.74 0.46
CA ILE A 279 2.72 -9.98 1.85
C ILE A 279 3.53 -8.78 2.36
N MET A 280 3.07 -8.21 3.46
CA MET A 280 3.61 -7.04 4.16
C MET A 280 4.31 -7.37 5.48
N ASP A 281 4.06 -8.51 6.10
CA ASP A 281 4.78 -8.97 7.29
C ASP A 281 4.42 -10.44 7.50
N SER A 282 4.96 -11.07 8.54
CA SER A 282 4.73 -12.49 8.85
C SER A 282 3.27 -12.93 8.87
N ASN A 283 2.32 -12.03 9.15
CA ASN A 283 0.88 -12.30 9.03
C ASN A 283 0.11 -11.10 8.47
N LEU A 284 0.75 -10.18 7.75
CA LEU A 284 0.07 -9.02 7.18
C LEU A 284 0.09 -9.09 5.66
N VAL A 285 -1.05 -8.83 5.04
CA VAL A 285 -1.19 -8.67 3.60
C VAL A 285 -1.90 -7.38 3.26
N GLY A 286 -1.71 -6.85 2.07
CA GLY A 286 -2.43 -5.70 1.55
C GLY A 286 -2.68 -5.82 0.05
N PHE A 287 -3.36 -4.84 -0.55
CA PHE A 287 -3.41 -4.72 -2.01
C PHE A 287 -2.07 -4.24 -2.56
N THR A 288 -1.59 -4.85 -3.65
CA THR A 288 -0.28 -4.51 -4.27
C THR A 288 -0.12 -3.02 -4.59
N SER A 289 -1.23 -2.32 -4.86
CA SER A 289 -1.27 -0.86 -4.92
C SER A 289 -2.70 -0.33 -4.78
N CYS A 290 -2.84 0.97 -4.51
CA CYS A 290 -4.15 1.65 -4.59
C CYS A 290 -4.79 1.55 -5.98
N ILE A 291 -4.00 1.36 -7.04
CA ILE A 291 -4.52 1.16 -8.40
C ILE A 291 -5.16 -0.21 -8.52
N ILE A 292 -4.50 -1.27 -8.03
CA ILE A 292 -5.07 -2.61 -8.00
C ILE A 292 -6.34 -2.65 -7.15
N LEU A 293 -6.36 -1.97 -5.99
CA LEU A 293 -7.57 -1.77 -5.20
C LEU A 293 -8.70 -1.13 -6.04
N ARG A 294 -8.43 -0.01 -6.72
CA ARG A 294 -9.41 0.68 -7.56
C ARG A 294 -9.90 -0.18 -8.74
N VAL A 295 -9.02 -0.99 -9.34
CA VAL A 295 -9.38 -1.96 -10.40
C VAL A 295 -10.29 -3.04 -9.84
N CYS A 296 -9.97 -3.60 -8.66
CA CYS A 296 -10.83 -4.57 -7.98
C CYS A 296 -12.21 -3.97 -7.66
N ILE A 297 -12.26 -2.74 -7.14
CA ILE A 297 -13.53 -2.06 -6.86
C ILE A 297 -14.35 -1.88 -8.15
N ASN A 298 -13.75 -1.34 -9.22
CA ASN A 298 -14.46 -1.14 -10.48
C ASN A 298 -14.95 -2.44 -11.12
N ALA A 299 -14.25 -3.56 -10.92
CA ALA A 299 -14.63 -4.86 -11.46
C ALA A 299 -15.73 -5.55 -10.64
N LEU A 300 -15.77 -5.32 -9.32
CA LEU A 300 -16.57 -6.11 -8.37
C LEU A 300 -17.80 -5.37 -7.84
N PHE A 301 -17.83 -4.04 -7.89
CA PHE A 301 -18.97 -3.23 -7.47
C PHE A 301 -19.84 -2.86 -8.67
N PRO A 302 -21.18 -2.91 -8.53
CA PRO A 302 -22.11 -2.51 -9.57
C PRO A 302 -21.79 -1.12 -10.10
N THR A 303 -21.80 -1.02 -11.42
CA THR A 303 -21.51 0.21 -12.14
C THR A 303 -22.66 0.47 -13.11
N PRO A 304 -23.10 1.73 -13.28
CA PRO A 304 -24.10 2.06 -14.29
C PRO A 304 -23.60 1.72 -15.70
N SER A 305 -24.48 1.12 -16.51
CA SER A 305 -24.16 0.72 -17.89
C SER A 305 -24.12 1.90 -18.87
N LYS A 306 -24.81 3.00 -18.54
CA LYS A 306 -24.89 4.20 -19.36
C LYS A 306 -23.98 5.30 -18.80
N ARG A 307 -23.00 5.72 -19.61
CA ARG A 307 -22.22 6.94 -19.37
C ARG A 307 -23.01 8.18 -19.71
N LEU A 308 -22.72 9.25 -18.98
CA LEU A 308 -23.19 10.59 -19.27
C LEU A 308 -22.29 11.25 -20.30
N SER A 309 -22.90 12.14 -21.10
CA SER A 309 -22.17 13.18 -21.80
C SER A 309 -21.74 14.28 -20.83
N ARG A 310 -20.73 15.07 -21.20
CA ARG A 310 -20.16 16.12 -20.33
C ARG A 310 -21.19 17.14 -19.87
N ASP A 311 -22.14 17.50 -20.72
CA ASP A 311 -23.19 18.48 -20.40
C ASP A 311 -24.28 17.89 -19.48
N GLU A 312 -24.37 16.57 -19.37
CA GLU A 312 -25.30 15.88 -18.46
C GLU A 312 -24.71 15.67 -17.06
N VAL A 313 -23.40 15.89 -16.86
CA VAL A 313 -22.77 15.75 -15.54
C VAL A 313 -23.21 16.91 -14.64
N PRO A 314 -23.88 16.63 -13.50
CA PRO A 314 -24.29 17.69 -12.58
C PRO A 314 -23.07 18.47 -12.07
N ARG A 315 -23.17 19.81 -12.12
CA ARG A 315 -22.15 20.70 -11.56
C ARG A 315 -22.33 20.94 -10.08
N ASP A 316 -23.56 20.78 -9.58
CA ASP A 316 -23.85 20.84 -8.15
C ASP A 316 -23.44 19.50 -7.49
N PRO A 317 -22.52 19.52 -6.52
CA PRO A 317 -22.14 18.35 -5.72
C PRO A 317 -23.32 17.61 -5.08
N VAL A 318 -24.40 18.31 -4.71
CA VAL A 318 -25.59 17.66 -4.16
C VAL A 318 -26.32 16.87 -5.24
N ASP A 319 -26.52 17.47 -6.42
CA ASP A 319 -27.18 16.79 -7.54
C ASP A 319 -26.35 15.60 -8.07
N LEU A 320 -25.01 15.71 -8.06
CA LEU A 320 -24.13 14.60 -8.38
C LEU A 320 -24.25 13.47 -7.35
N LEU A 321 -24.30 13.81 -6.05
CA LEU A 321 -24.53 12.82 -4.99
C LEU A 321 -25.90 12.15 -5.13
N VAL A 322 -26.98 12.92 -5.38
CA VAL A 322 -28.32 12.39 -5.68
C VAL A 322 -28.26 11.38 -6.81
N LEU A 323 -27.57 11.72 -7.90
CA LEU A 323 -27.41 10.82 -9.04
C LEU A 323 -26.64 9.55 -8.65
N GLY A 324 -25.57 9.66 -7.88
CA GLY A 324 -24.81 8.51 -7.38
C GLY A 324 -25.65 7.57 -6.53
N LEU A 325 -26.41 8.12 -5.57
CA LEU A 325 -27.26 7.33 -4.67
C LEU A 325 -28.37 6.58 -5.40
N LYS A 326 -28.85 7.06 -6.56
CA LYS A 326 -29.85 6.33 -7.38
C LYS A 326 -29.35 4.99 -7.90
N TYR A 327 -28.04 4.80 -8.02
CA TYR A 327 -27.43 3.59 -8.57
C TYR A 327 -26.80 2.68 -7.50
N ILE A 328 -26.93 3.05 -6.23
CA ILE A 328 -26.45 2.19 -5.14
C ILE A 328 -27.21 0.87 -5.13
N ASP A 329 -26.49 -0.22 -4.90
CA ASP A 329 -27.09 -1.52 -4.60
C ASP A 329 -27.15 -1.71 -3.07
N PRO A 330 -28.34 -1.67 -2.47
CA PRO A 330 -28.48 -1.81 -1.02
C PRO A 330 -27.98 -3.16 -0.50
N ARG A 331 -27.95 -4.21 -1.33
CA ARG A 331 -27.45 -5.54 -0.93
C ARG A 331 -25.95 -5.55 -0.66
N ILE A 332 -25.22 -4.56 -1.16
CA ILE A 332 -23.76 -4.44 -1.04
C ILE A 332 -23.36 -3.54 0.12
N ILE A 333 -24.05 -2.41 0.30
CA ILE A 333 -23.70 -1.45 1.36
C ILE A 333 -24.29 -1.80 2.74
N THR A 334 -25.23 -2.75 2.77
CA THR A 334 -25.95 -3.17 3.98
C THR A 334 -25.24 -4.32 4.69
N ASP A 335 -25.01 -4.17 5.99
CA ASP A 335 -24.51 -5.28 6.81
C ASP A 335 -25.62 -6.33 7.04
N LYS A 336 -25.43 -7.54 6.47
CA LYS A 336 -26.37 -8.67 6.58
C LYS A 336 -26.70 -9.06 8.04
N ARG A 337 -25.80 -8.79 9.00
CA ARG A 337 -25.96 -9.12 10.43
C ARG A 337 -26.52 -7.96 11.25
N ALA A 338 -26.12 -6.72 10.96
CA ALA A 338 -26.50 -5.55 11.75
C ALA A 338 -27.75 -4.80 11.24
N LYS A 339 -28.30 -5.15 10.06
CA LYS A 339 -29.51 -4.52 9.48
C LYS A 339 -29.47 -2.98 9.48
N ASN A 340 -28.28 -2.39 9.32
CA ASN A 340 -28.01 -0.95 9.29
C ASN A 340 -28.59 -0.14 10.46
N THR A 341 -28.78 -0.71 11.66
CA THR A 341 -29.21 0.05 12.84
C THR A 341 -28.21 1.13 13.27
N HIS A 342 -26.98 1.08 12.72
CA HIS A 342 -25.87 2.02 12.92
C HIS A 342 -25.31 2.52 11.58
N GLY A 343 -26.17 2.66 10.55
CA GLY A 343 -25.76 3.11 9.22
C GLY A 343 -25.12 2.04 8.32
N PRO A 344 -24.96 2.33 7.01
CA PRO A 344 -24.21 1.47 6.09
C PRO A 344 -22.71 1.48 6.43
N ARG A 345 -21.97 0.46 5.96
CA ARG A 345 -20.51 0.44 6.13
C ARG A 345 -19.87 1.58 5.33
N GLU A 346 -19.14 2.48 6.00
CA GLU A 346 -18.50 3.67 5.38
C GLU A 346 -17.66 3.29 4.15
N ARG A 347 -16.84 2.24 4.25
CA ARG A 347 -15.98 1.80 3.14
C ARG A 347 -16.76 1.18 1.98
N ALA A 348 -17.82 0.43 2.25
CA ALA A 348 -18.68 -0.10 1.18
C ALA A 348 -19.40 1.05 0.45
N MET A 349 -19.81 2.09 1.18
CA MET A 349 -20.38 3.31 0.61
C MET A 349 -19.37 4.06 -0.27
N GLN A 350 -18.13 4.23 0.22
CA GLN A 350 -17.02 4.82 -0.53
C GLN A 350 -16.73 4.07 -1.84
N ALA A 351 -16.58 2.74 -1.78
CA ALA A 351 -16.31 1.90 -2.95
C ALA A 351 -17.46 1.95 -3.97
N SER A 352 -18.70 1.89 -3.48
CA SER A 352 -19.89 1.93 -4.33
C SER A 352 -19.99 3.25 -5.06
N LEU A 353 -19.89 4.39 -4.35
CA LEU A 353 -19.95 5.71 -4.98
C LEU A 353 -18.78 5.95 -5.93
N PHE A 354 -17.57 5.50 -5.59
CA PHE A 354 -16.43 5.54 -6.51
C PHE A 354 -16.71 4.78 -7.82
N SER A 355 -17.19 3.53 -7.72
CA SER A 355 -17.51 2.70 -8.89
C SER A 355 -18.60 3.37 -9.72
N ILE A 356 -19.69 3.81 -9.09
CA ILE A 356 -20.82 4.47 -9.73
C ILE A 356 -20.39 5.74 -10.45
N PHE A 357 -19.67 6.65 -9.79
CA PHE A 357 -19.20 7.88 -10.41
C PHE A 357 -18.24 7.58 -11.56
N ASN A 358 -17.29 6.66 -11.40
CA ASN A 358 -16.42 6.26 -12.51
C ASN A 358 -17.15 5.56 -13.66
N GLY A 359 -18.31 4.96 -13.43
CA GLY A 359 -19.18 4.41 -14.45
C GLY A 359 -20.00 5.47 -15.20
N LEU A 360 -20.44 6.51 -14.49
CA LEU A 360 -21.25 7.59 -15.03
C LEU A 360 -20.44 8.63 -15.79
N LEU A 361 -19.26 9.00 -15.28
CA LEU A 361 -18.48 10.12 -15.80
C LEU A 361 -17.95 9.87 -17.23
N PRO A 362 -17.90 10.92 -18.08
CA PRO A 362 -17.31 10.84 -19.41
C PRO A 362 -15.79 10.59 -19.28
N LYS A 363 -15.30 9.52 -19.92
CA LYS A 363 -13.88 9.17 -19.97
C LYS A 363 -13.32 9.45 -21.37
N PRO A 364 -12.02 9.82 -21.47
CA PRO A 364 -11.02 9.91 -20.40
C PRO A 364 -10.99 11.25 -19.63
N GLU A 365 -11.84 12.21 -19.99
CA GLU A 365 -11.74 13.60 -19.54
C GLU A 365 -12.01 13.75 -18.05
N MET A 366 -13.07 13.11 -17.55
CA MET A 366 -13.48 13.18 -16.15
C MET A 366 -13.25 11.85 -15.43
N MET A 367 -12.80 11.95 -14.18
CA MET A 367 -12.51 10.78 -13.35
C MET A 367 -12.96 10.99 -11.92
N CYS A 368 -13.38 9.91 -11.27
CA CYS A 368 -13.48 9.86 -9.82
C CYS A 368 -12.23 9.19 -9.26
N LEU A 369 -11.53 9.89 -8.38
CA LEU A 369 -10.35 9.45 -7.66
C LEU A 369 -10.76 9.02 -6.24
N LEU A 370 -10.18 7.93 -5.73
CA LEU A 370 -10.48 7.33 -4.41
C LEU A 370 -9.23 7.34 -3.53
N GLU A 371 -9.37 7.69 -2.25
CA GLU A 371 -8.28 7.71 -1.26
C GLU A 371 -7.08 8.58 -1.70
N LEU A 372 -7.35 9.86 -1.98
CA LEU A 372 -6.29 10.79 -2.36
C LEU A 372 -5.49 11.21 -1.13
N LYS A 373 -4.18 11.01 -1.20
CA LYS A 373 -3.28 11.42 -0.14
C LYS A 373 -3.23 12.95 -0.04
N SER A 374 -3.54 13.47 1.14
CA SER A 374 -3.31 14.87 1.47
C SER A 374 -1.98 15.01 2.24
N SER A 375 -2.04 15.01 3.58
CA SER A 375 -0.88 15.11 4.47
C SER A 375 -0.90 14.04 5.56
N GLY A 376 0.28 13.53 5.94
CA GLY A 376 0.42 12.52 6.98
C GLY A 376 -0.30 11.21 6.63
N LYS A 377 -1.27 10.82 7.47
CA LYS A 377 -2.08 9.60 7.33
C LYS A 377 -3.50 9.87 6.78
N HIS A 378 -3.81 11.10 6.39
CA HIS A 378 -5.16 11.46 5.96
C HIS A 378 -5.34 11.21 4.45
N LEU A 379 -6.45 10.56 4.11
CA LEU A 379 -6.83 10.19 2.75
C LEU A 379 -8.23 10.75 2.47
N LEU A 380 -8.34 11.67 1.51
CA LEU A 380 -9.64 12.18 1.06
C LEU A 380 -10.38 11.04 0.35
N ASP A 381 -11.65 10.85 0.71
CA ASP A 381 -12.41 9.69 0.27
C ASP A 381 -12.66 9.71 -1.24
N LEU A 382 -13.29 10.77 -1.76
CA LEU A 382 -13.58 10.89 -3.21
C LEU A 382 -13.25 12.28 -3.75
N MET A 383 -12.70 12.34 -4.96
CA MET A 383 -12.54 13.58 -5.72
C MET A 383 -12.91 13.38 -7.18
N ILE A 384 -13.69 14.30 -7.74
CA ILE A 384 -14.03 14.36 -9.16
C ILE A 384 -13.11 15.37 -9.82
N THR A 385 -12.45 14.96 -10.91
CA THR A 385 -11.55 15.80 -11.69
C THR A 385 -11.96 15.85 -13.16
N ASP A 386 -11.54 16.90 -13.85
CA ASP A 386 -11.62 17.04 -15.31
C ASP A 386 -10.24 17.46 -15.82
N GLY A 387 -9.49 16.48 -16.36
CA GLY A 387 -8.05 16.60 -16.53
C GLY A 387 -7.35 16.93 -15.20
N ASP A 388 -6.65 18.06 -15.18
CA ASP A 388 -5.90 18.56 -14.01
C ASP A 388 -6.76 19.44 -13.08
N GLN A 389 -8.02 19.70 -13.42
CA GLN A 389 -8.90 20.55 -12.64
C GLN A 389 -9.66 19.73 -11.59
N ASN A 390 -9.53 20.11 -10.32
CA ASN A 390 -10.35 19.58 -9.23
C ASN A 390 -11.74 20.23 -9.29
N LEU A 391 -12.80 19.42 -9.30
CA LEU A 391 -14.17 19.91 -9.41
C LEU A 391 -14.95 19.77 -8.11
N ILE A 392 -15.02 18.55 -7.57
CA ILE A 392 -15.84 18.21 -6.40
C ILE A 392 -15.06 17.27 -5.50
N ALA A 393 -15.10 17.47 -4.19
CA ALA A 393 -14.42 16.63 -3.21
C ALA A 393 -15.37 16.22 -2.08
N TYR A 394 -15.52 14.92 -1.85
CA TYR A 394 -16.35 14.38 -0.77
C TYR A 394 -15.50 13.75 0.33
N SER A 395 -15.82 14.08 1.57
CA SER A 395 -15.38 13.37 2.78
C SER A 395 -16.60 12.63 3.32
N LEU A 396 -16.64 11.31 3.21
CA LEU A 396 -17.80 10.49 3.57
C LEU A 396 -17.66 9.99 5.00
N LYS A 397 -18.75 10.06 5.76
CA LYS A 397 -18.85 9.50 7.11
C LYS A 397 -20.16 8.74 7.25
N CYS A 398 -20.15 7.67 8.05
CA CYS A 398 -21.37 6.95 8.41
C CYS A 398 -21.49 6.86 9.93
N ASP A 399 -22.69 7.12 10.44
CA ASP A 399 -23.02 7.00 11.86
C ASP A 399 -22.19 7.92 12.77
N VAL A 400 -22.10 9.20 12.38
CA VAL A 400 -21.52 10.26 13.22
C VAL A 400 -22.53 10.66 14.31
N THR A 401 -22.68 9.77 15.29
CA THR A 401 -23.69 9.85 16.35
C THR A 401 -23.25 10.66 17.58
N SER A 402 -22.05 11.23 17.59
CA SER A 402 -21.55 12.03 18.71
C SER A 402 -20.89 13.33 18.27
N LYS A 403 -20.97 14.36 19.12
CA LYS A 403 -20.32 15.66 18.91
C LYS A 403 -18.81 15.51 18.67
N SER A 404 -18.15 14.64 19.44
CA SER A 404 -16.71 14.37 19.29
C SER A 404 -16.34 13.74 17.94
N LYS A 405 -17.16 12.83 17.42
CA LYS A 405 -16.96 12.24 16.07
C LYS A 405 -17.16 13.31 15.00
N LEU A 406 -18.18 14.16 15.14
CA LEU A 406 -18.47 15.24 14.20
C LEU A 406 -17.33 16.27 14.18
N GLU A 407 -16.85 16.71 15.33
CA GLU A 407 -15.67 17.58 15.44
C GLU A 407 -14.42 16.94 14.81
N GLY A 408 -14.23 15.63 14.98
CA GLY A 408 -13.16 14.87 14.33
C GLY A 408 -13.28 14.88 12.81
N ALA A 409 -14.49 14.69 12.27
CA ALA A 409 -14.76 14.73 10.84
C ALA A 409 -14.52 16.11 10.24
N PHE A 410 -14.93 17.19 10.93
CA PHE A 410 -14.63 18.55 10.49
C PHE A 410 -13.13 18.87 10.51
N LYS A 411 -12.40 18.45 11.55
CA LYS A 411 -10.93 18.60 11.60
C LYS A 411 -10.26 17.87 10.43
N GLN A 412 -10.74 16.68 10.09
CA GLN A 412 -10.23 15.92 8.95
C GLN A 412 -10.55 16.61 7.62
N ALA A 413 -11.78 17.09 7.43
CA ALA A 413 -12.17 17.84 6.24
C ALA A 413 -11.39 19.16 6.09
N ASP A 414 -11.03 19.83 7.19
CA ASP A 414 -10.24 21.07 7.17
C ASP A 414 -8.80 20.83 6.68
N VAL A 415 -8.21 19.68 7.04
CA VAL A 415 -6.93 19.24 6.48
C VAL A 415 -7.03 19.07 4.96
N TYR A 416 -8.14 18.52 4.46
CA TYR A 416 -8.36 18.34 3.03
C TYR A 416 -8.56 19.67 2.30
N ALA A 417 -9.42 20.54 2.84
CA ALA A 417 -9.72 21.84 2.25
C ALA A 417 -8.45 22.68 2.09
N LYS A 418 -7.59 22.68 3.11
CA LYS A 418 -6.30 23.39 3.08
C LYS A 418 -5.30 22.78 2.12
N TYR A 419 -5.24 21.45 2.04
CA TYR A 419 -4.27 20.76 1.19
C TYR A 419 -4.61 20.87 -0.30
N PHE A 420 -5.88 20.72 -0.64
CA PHE A 420 -6.35 20.75 -2.03
C PHE A 420 -6.83 22.15 -2.48
N GLU A 421 -6.81 23.13 -1.58
CA GLU A 421 -7.24 24.51 -1.81
C GLU A 421 -8.66 24.60 -2.41
N MET A 422 -9.58 23.80 -1.88
CA MET A 422 -10.95 23.69 -2.39
C MET A 422 -11.98 23.41 -1.29
N GLU A 423 -13.25 23.60 -1.63
CA GLU A 423 -14.36 23.24 -0.75
C GLU A 423 -14.51 21.72 -0.63
N ILE A 424 -14.76 21.27 0.60
CA ILE A 424 -14.96 19.85 0.93
C ILE A 424 -16.41 19.63 1.36
N TYR A 425 -17.08 18.69 0.68
CA TYR A 425 -18.42 18.25 1.04
C TYR A 425 -18.32 17.10 2.04
N LEU A 426 -18.50 17.42 3.32
CA LEU A 426 -18.57 16.44 4.39
C LEU A 426 -19.95 15.78 4.36
N VAL A 427 -20.05 14.56 3.87
CA VAL A 427 -21.31 13.82 3.75
C VAL A 427 -21.44 12.86 4.92
N ASP A 428 -22.48 13.02 5.73
CA ASP A 428 -22.77 12.14 6.86
C ASP A 428 -24.04 11.33 6.62
N PHE A 429 -23.90 10.00 6.61
CA PHE A 429 -25.00 9.05 6.48
C PHE A 429 -25.48 8.57 7.85
N PHE A 430 -26.77 8.74 8.16
CA PHE A 430 -27.34 8.34 9.45
C PHE A 430 -28.76 7.74 9.33
N PRO A 431 -29.15 6.84 10.25
CA PRO A 431 -30.44 6.15 10.20
C PRO A 431 -31.61 7.08 10.52
N ASP A 432 -32.81 6.69 10.07
CA ASP A 432 -34.02 7.51 10.13
C ASP A 432 -34.45 7.96 11.54
N ASN A 433 -34.01 7.21 12.55
CA ASN A 433 -34.32 7.43 13.96
C ASN A 433 -33.38 8.43 14.65
N HIS A 434 -32.33 8.91 13.95
CA HIS A 434 -31.35 9.84 14.50
C HIS A 434 -31.71 11.30 14.15
N ASN A 435 -31.60 12.20 15.13
CA ASN A 435 -31.95 13.61 14.96
C ASN A 435 -30.69 14.49 15.08
N LEU A 436 -30.31 15.11 13.97
CA LEU A 436 -29.14 15.99 13.88
C LEU A 436 -29.35 17.36 14.54
N SER A 437 -30.58 17.73 14.92
CA SER A 437 -30.89 19.01 15.58
C SER A 437 -30.28 19.16 16.98
N LEU A 438 -29.41 18.23 17.40
CA LEU A 438 -28.80 18.15 18.73
C LEU A 438 -27.32 18.56 18.76
N TYR A 439 -26.70 18.88 17.61
CA TYR A 439 -25.27 19.19 17.54
C TYR A 439 -25.02 20.65 17.18
N ASP A 440 -24.22 21.35 17.99
CA ASP A 440 -23.68 22.65 17.64
C ASP A 440 -22.71 22.48 16.45
N ILE A 441 -23.14 22.87 15.26
CA ILE A 441 -22.25 22.92 14.11
C ILE A 441 -21.27 24.07 14.34
N PRO A 442 -19.95 23.87 14.22
CA PRO A 442 -19.00 24.95 14.47
C PRO A 442 -19.23 26.10 13.49
N SER A 443 -19.38 27.33 14.02
CA SER A 443 -19.70 28.54 13.26
C SER A 443 -18.55 29.03 12.37
N ASP A 444 -17.33 28.56 12.63
CA ASP A 444 -16.09 29.18 12.15
C ASP A 444 -15.45 28.40 10.99
N ILE A 445 -16.21 27.51 10.35
CA ILE A 445 -15.66 26.62 9.32
C ILE A 445 -15.82 27.24 7.93
N GLN A 446 -14.71 27.70 7.37
CA GLN A 446 -14.62 28.12 5.98
C GLN A 446 -14.31 26.91 5.09
N ASN A 447 -14.94 26.83 3.92
CA ASN A 447 -14.67 25.83 2.87
C ASN A 447 -15.07 24.37 3.20
N ILE A 448 -15.99 24.14 4.15
CA ILE A 448 -16.58 22.82 4.38
C ILE A 448 -18.11 22.93 4.38
N ILE A 449 -18.76 22.13 3.55
CA ILE A 449 -20.22 22.02 3.50
C ILE A 449 -20.64 20.67 4.08
N LEU A 450 -21.43 20.70 5.15
CA LEU A 450 -22.01 19.49 5.73
C LEU A 450 -23.26 19.11 4.93
N ILE A 451 -23.25 17.90 4.38
CA ILE A 451 -24.40 17.28 3.72
C ILE A 451 -24.86 16.12 4.60
N SER A 452 -26.10 16.18 5.04
CA SER A 452 -26.74 15.20 5.90
C SER A 452 -27.61 14.28 5.04
N VAL A 453 -27.30 12.98 5.05
CA VAL A 453 -28.01 11.96 4.27
C VAL A 453 -28.68 10.97 5.21
N LYS A 454 -29.96 11.18 5.45
CA LYS A 454 -30.80 10.30 6.25
C LYS A 454 -31.18 9.06 5.42
N HIS A 455 -31.18 7.86 6.00
CA HIS A 455 -31.60 6.64 5.30
C HIS A 455 -32.49 5.72 6.13
N ASN A 456 -33.29 4.91 5.43
CA ASN A 456 -34.06 3.83 6.05
C ASN A 456 -33.20 2.59 6.33
N ASP A 457 -33.69 1.64 7.12
CA ASP A 457 -32.96 0.42 7.53
C ASP A 457 -32.48 -0.42 6.33
N LYS A 458 -33.20 -0.35 5.20
CA LYS A 458 -32.89 -1.10 3.99
C LYS A 458 -31.95 -0.37 3.04
N CYS A 459 -31.57 0.88 3.34
CA CYS A 459 -30.84 1.77 2.44
C CYS A 459 -31.46 1.87 1.03
N THR A 460 -32.79 1.78 0.93
CA THR A 460 -33.54 1.96 -0.34
C THR A 460 -34.10 3.37 -0.49
N GLN A 461 -34.02 4.17 0.56
CA GLN A 461 -34.47 5.55 0.57
C GLN A 461 -33.42 6.42 1.27
N PHE A 462 -33.10 7.55 0.66
CA PHE A 462 -32.20 8.56 1.20
C PHE A 462 -32.86 9.93 1.16
N VAL A 463 -32.76 10.70 2.25
CA VAL A 463 -33.21 12.09 2.32
C VAL A 463 -31.99 12.97 2.58
N ILE A 464 -31.69 13.84 1.62
CA ILE A 464 -30.51 14.71 1.63
C ILE A 464 -30.94 16.12 2.04
N GLN A 465 -30.23 16.66 3.02
CA GLN A 465 -30.39 18.02 3.54
C GLN A 465 -29.01 18.61 3.82
N SER A 466 -28.91 19.93 3.93
CA SER A 466 -27.72 20.55 4.52
C SER A 466 -28.12 21.48 5.65
N PRO A 467 -27.52 21.30 6.83
CA PRO A 467 -27.72 22.24 7.93
C PRO A 467 -26.80 23.46 7.85
N THR A 468 -25.80 23.48 6.96
CA THR A 468 -24.86 24.61 6.83
C THR A 468 -25.11 25.49 5.60
N HIS A 469 -25.89 25.03 4.63
CA HIS A 469 -26.26 25.76 3.42
C HIS A 469 -27.75 25.59 3.12
N GLU A 470 -28.37 26.57 2.44
CA GLU A 470 -29.74 26.44 1.93
C GLU A 470 -29.81 25.40 0.80
N ILE A 471 -29.81 24.12 1.16
CA ILE A 471 -30.03 23.01 0.25
C ILE A 471 -31.49 22.61 0.36
N LEU A 472 -32.23 22.75 -0.73
CA LEU A 472 -33.59 22.21 -0.83
C LEU A 472 -33.54 20.70 -0.62
N GLU A 473 -34.38 20.19 0.30
CA GLU A 473 -34.47 18.76 0.58
C GLU A 473 -34.63 17.94 -0.72
N ARG A 474 -33.87 16.84 -0.82
CA ARG A 474 -33.95 15.89 -1.93
C ARG A 474 -34.23 14.50 -1.38
N THR A 475 -35.22 13.82 -1.92
CA THR A 475 -35.47 12.40 -1.62
C THR A 475 -35.05 11.54 -2.81
N VAL A 476 -34.27 10.50 -2.53
CA VAL A 476 -33.86 9.47 -3.47
C VAL A 476 -34.51 8.15 -3.06
N THR A 477 -35.12 7.45 -4.00
CA THR A 477 -35.69 6.12 -3.80
C THR A 477 -35.09 5.18 -4.83
N ILE A 478 -34.62 4.01 -4.37
CA ILE A 478 -34.07 2.94 -5.20
C ILE A 478 -35.20 1.94 -5.47
N GLU A 479 -35.47 1.68 -6.75
CA GLU A 479 -36.34 0.59 -7.18
C GLU A 479 -35.51 -0.71 -7.18
N LEU A 480 -35.93 -1.69 -6.38
CA LEU A 480 -35.26 -3.00 -6.22
C LEU A 480 -35.70 -4.03 -7.25
#